data_AF-A0A5J5W4B9-F1
#
_entry.id   AF-A0A5J5W4B9-F1
#
_cell.length_a   1.000
_cell.length_b   1.000
_cell.length_c   1.000
_cell.angle_alpha   90.00
_cell.angle_beta   90.00
_cell.angle_gamma   90.00
#
_symmetry.space_group_name_H-M   'P 1'
#
loop_
_entity.id
_entity.type
_entity.pdbx_description
1 polymer ?
#
loop_
_entity_poly.entity_id
_entity_poly.type
_entity_poly.pdbx_seq_one_letter_code
_entity_poly.pdbx_strand_id
1 'polypeptide(L)'
;MIGRGGSSVSMEYLKVSNFKELFDSSYNLSSLKFLSLMELTELRVIWNGSIQAVNFQNLTELNVGDSISLRYVFSPTIARNLPRLSVLRIFDCEELEQNIENDQTSSQHHLHPICFPSLAEVSIRDCENLKYLFPVTFAHGGILKLKTISLEKVSKLEQVFEGDEANVSKDEEKVIHLPQLTDLKLSELPNLMIFSPVSYHFVSPSLEDLKVGGCPNITTRFSVDSKQSVHAKTQASQSDDETIVEESAAAQGTTWPAGSDISWRAF
;
A
#
# COMPACT_ATOMS: atom_id res chain seq x y z
N MET A 1 3.72 23.23 23.96
CA MET A 1 4.32 22.63 25.17
C MET A 1 3.26 21.78 25.86
N ILE A 2 3.32 20.46 25.71
CA ILE A 2 2.54 19.57 26.57
C ILE A 2 3.31 19.51 27.89
N GLY A 3 2.73 20.10 28.94
CA GLY A 3 3.38 20.27 30.24
C GLY A 3 3.68 18.93 30.91
N ARG A 4 4.86 18.81 31.50
CA ARG A 4 5.20 17.76 32.46
C ARG A 4 4.27 17.89 33.68
N GLY A 5 3.30 16.99 33.79
CA GLY A 5 2.44 16.85 34.96
C GLY A 5 1.69 15.52 34.88
N GLY A 6 1.90 14.66 35.87
CA GLY A 6 1.33 13.32 35.89
C GLY A 6 -0.20 13.32 35.91
N SER A 7 -0.79 12.64 34.93
CA SER A 7 -2.02 11.87 35.08
C SER A 7 -1.90 10.69 34.13
N SER A 8 -2.42 9.52 34.52
CA SER A 8 -2.67 8.39 33.62
C SER A 8 -3.69 8.81 32.55
N VAL A 9 -3.26 9.62 31.59
CA VAL A 9 -4.00 9.86 30.35
C VAL A 9 -3.85 8.56 29.59
N SER A 10 -4.96 7.88 29.26
CA SER A 10 -4.91 6.76 28.34
C SER A 10 -4.31 7.25 27.03
N MET A 11 -3.02 6.99 26.81
CA MET A 11 -2.34 7.30 25.55
C MET A 11 -2.77 6.30 24.46
N GLU A 12 -3.91 5.63 24.57
CA GLU A 12 -4.41 4.71 23.55
C GLU A 12 -4.82 5.46 22.28
N TYR A 13 -5.20 6.73 22.41
CA TYR A 13 -5.58 7.62 21.31
C TYR A 13 -4.76 8.90 21.39
N LEU A 14 -4.12 9.28 20.29
CA LEU A 14 -3.42 10.55 20.18
C LEU A 14 -3.74 11.22 18.83
N LYS A 15 -4.14 12.49 18.88
CA LYS A 15 -4.24 13.35 17.70
C LYS A 15 -3.26 14.50 17.83
N VAL A 16 -2.40 14.69 16.83
CA VAL A 16 -1.42 15.77 16.78
C VAL A 16 -1.65 16.59 15.51
N SER A 17 -1.60 17.91 15.63
CA SER A 17 -1.80 18.83 14.51
C SER A 17 -0.78 19.97 14.54
N ASN A 18 -0.36 20.46 13.38
CA ASN A 18 0.49 21.66 13.22
C ASN A 18 1.79 21.61 14.06
N PHE A 19 2.51 20.50 13.96
CA PHE A 19 3.71 20.24 14.76
C PHE A 19 4.97 20.18 13.91
N LYS A 20 6.07 20.75 14.43
CA LYS A 20 7.36 20.85 13.73
C LYS A 20 8.33 19.70 13.98
N GLU A 21 8.20 19.00 15.12
CA GLU A 21 9.02 17.86 15.53
C GLU A 21 8.18 16.82 16.27
N LEU A 22 7.88 15.66 15.69
CA LEU A 22 7.07 14.65 16.37
C LEU A 22 7.94 13.65 17.12
N PHE A 23 7.58 13.40 18.39
CA PHE A 23 8.04 12.35 19.30
C PHE A 23 9.56 12.21 19.46
N ASP A 24 10.09 12.41 20.67
CA ASP A 24 11.46 11.99 21.01
C ASP A 24 11.44 10.68 21.83
N SER A 25 12.62 10.18 22.19
CA SER A 25 12.77 8.97 23.01
C SER A 25 12.22 9.10 24.44
N SER A 26 11.79 10.29 24.87
CA SER A 26 11.25 10.51 26.22
C SER A 26 9.76 10.14 26.34
N TYR A 27 9.05 9.95 25.22
CA TYR A 27 7.65 9.54 25.22
C TYR A 27 7.52 8.01 25.22
N ASN A 28 6.87 7.45 26.24
CA ASN A 28 6.47 6.04 26.23
C ASN A 28 5.08 5.91 25.60
N LEU A 29 5.03 5.52 24.32
CA LEU A 29 3.79 5.38 23.55
C LEU A 29 3.35 3.92 23.44
N SER A 30 3.91 3.02 24.26
CA SER A 30 3.65 1.58 24.15
C SER A 30 2.19 1.18 24.32
N SER A 31 1.31 2.03 24.87
CA SER A 31 -0.14 1.77 24.96
C SER A 31 -0.96 2.33 23.78
N LEU A 32 -0.34 3.12 22.90
CA LEU A 32 -0.99 3.80 21.78
C LEU A 32 -1.53 2.80 20.77
N LYS A 33 -2.81 2.92 20.46
CA LYS A 33 -3.54 2.10 19.48
C LYS A 33 -3.95 2.92 18.27
N PHE A 34 -4.35 4.17 18.48
CA PHE A 34 -4.76 5.09 17.43
C PHE A 34 -3.87 6.32 17.44
N LEU A 35 -3.29 6.65 16.29
CA LEU A 35 -2.56 7.88 16.07
C LEU A 35 -3.11 8.62 14.84
N SER A 36 -3.49 9.87 15.03
CA SER A 36 -3.86 10.79 13.95
C SER A 36 -2.90 11.96 13.90
N LEU A 37 -2.33 12.22 12.74
CA LEU A 37 -1.35 13.26 12.50
C LEU A 37 -1.85 14.14 11.35
N MET A 38 -2.12 15.41 11.65
CA MET A 38 -2.73 16.35 10.71
C MET A 38 -1.86 17.58 10.53
N GLU A 39 -1.91 18.23 9.37
CA GLU A 39 -1.33 19.57 9.18
C GLU A 39 0.18 19.62 9.51
N LEU A 40 0.96 18.60 9.13
CA LEU A 40 2.41 18.54 9.41
C LEU A 40 3.22 19.38 8.41
N THR A 41 3.03 20.71 8.44
CA THR A 41 3.49 21.62 7.37
C THR A 41 5.00 21.72 7.19
N GLU A 42 5.81 21.38 8.19
CA GLU A 42 7.28 21.50 8.14
C GLU A 42 8.00 20.14 8.18
N LEU A 43 7.29 19.06 8.46
CA LEU A 43 7.89 17.74 8.67
C LEU A 43 7.99 16.97 7.37
N ARG A 44 9.22 16.54 7.04
CA ARG A 44 9.48 15.63 5.91
C ARG A 44 9.32 14.16 6.26
N VAL A 45 9.55 13.82 7.53
CA VAL A 45 9.46 12.46 8.08
C VAL A 45 8.77 12.56 9.44
N ILE A 46 7.83 11.65 9.71
CA ILE A 46 7.07 11.63 10.97
C ILE A 46 7.96 11.21 12.15
N TRP A 47 8.81 10.21 11.92
CA TRP A 47 9.57 9.56 12.98
C TRP A 47 11.04 9.96 12.91
N ASN A 48 11.57 10.63 13.94
CA ASN A 48 13.00 10.85 14.02
C ASN A 48 13.74 9.56 14.43
N GLY A 49 15.03 9.48 14.07
CA GLY A 49 15.88 8.31 14.35
C GLY A 49 16.16 8.02 15.83
N SER A 50 15.71 8.86 16.75
CA SER A 50 15.84 8.62 18.20
C SER A 50 14.65 7.85 18.77
N ILE A 51 13.55 7.72 18.05
CA ILE A 51 12.38 6.97 18.51
C ILE A 51 12.67 5.47 18.41
N GLN A 52 12.61 4.79 19.55
CA GLN A 52 12.72 3.34 19.54
C GLN A 52 11.40 2.73 19.08
N ALA A 53 11.53 1.78 18.16
CA ALA A 53 10.50 0.88 17.66
C ALA A 53 9.56 0.27 18.73
N VAL A 54 10.03 0.10 19.97
CA VAL A 54 9.22 -0.41 21.09
C VAL A 54 8.05 0.50 21.46
N ASN A 55 8.10 1.78 21.06
CA ASN A 55 7.08 2.77 21.40
C ASN A 55 5.75 2.57 20.65
N PHE A 56 5.69 1.81 19.54
CA PHE A 56 4.46 1.71 18.73
C PHE A 56 3.96 0.28 18.51
N GLN A 57 4.40 -0.67 19.35
CA GLN A 57 4.06 -2.09 19.22
C GLN A 57 2.55 -2.39 19.29
N ASN A 58 1.77 -1.49 19.91
CA ASN A 58 0.33 -1.61 20.07
C ASN A 58 -0.49 -0.76 19.08
N LEU A 59 0.18 0.00 18.20
CA LEU A 59 -0.50 0.85 17.24
C LEU A 59 -1.28 -0.01 16.24
N THR A 60 -2.59 0.19 16.19
CA THR A 60 -3.52 -0.51 15.29
C THR A 60 -3.99 0.37 14.13
N GLU A 61 -4.04 1.69 14.34
CA GLU A 61 -4.52 2.63 13.34
C GLU A 61 -3.63 3.87 13.27
N LEU A 62 -3.22 4.21 12.05
CA LEU A 62 -2.48 5.43 11.73
C LEU A 62 -3.23 6.20 10.64
N ASN A 63 -3.64 7.42 10.98
CA ASN A 63 -4.23 8.37 10.05
C ASN A 63 -3.26 9.56 9.89
N VAL A 64 -2.89 9.87 8.65
CA VAL A 64 -2.04 11.02 8.30
C VAL A 64 -2.79 11.88 7.31
N GLY A 65 -2.87 13.18 7.53
CA GLY A 65 -3.41 14.03 6.48
C GLY A 65 -3.07 15.51 6.56
N ASP A 66 -3.52 16.24 5.54
CA ASP A 66 -3.29 17.69 5.37
C ASP A 66 -1.80 18.08 5.49
N SER A 67 -0.88 17.19 5.09
CA SER A 67 0.56 17.32 5.38
C SER A 67 1.37 17.61 4.13
N ILE A 68 1.55 18.90 3.84
CA ILE A 68 2.11 19.40 2.57
C ILE A 68 3.60 19.10 2.35
N SER A 69 4.40 18.92 3.41
CA SER A 69 5.86 18.73 3.30
C SER A 69 6.31 17.28 3.53
N LEU A 70 5.36 16.38 3.86
CA LEU A 70 5.68 15.03 4.29
C LEU A 70 6.06 14.17 3.10
N ARG A 71 7.32 13.69 3.07
CA ARG A 71 7.85 12.87 1.98
C ARG A 71 7.77 11.38 2.26
N TYR A 72 7.87 10.98 3.54
CA TYR A 72 7.81 9.59 3.98
C TYR A 72 6.97 9.43 5.24
N VAL A 73 6.05 8.47 5.27
CA VAL A 73 5.27 8.15 6.47
C VAL A 73 6.10 7.37 7.47
N PHE A 74 6.84 6.35 7.04
CA PHE A 74 7.65 5.49 7.90
C PHE A 74 9.15 5.60 7.60
N SER A 75 9.96 5.49 8.64
CA SER A 75 11.35 5.06 8.47
C SER A 75 11.42 3.52 8.47
N PRO A 76 12.47 2.90 7.90
CA PRO A 76 12.62 1.44 7.91
C PRO A 76 12.53 0.82 9.30
N THR A 77 13.11 1.48 10.31
CA THR A 77 13.12 1.02 11.71
C THR A 77 11.71 0.95 12.29
N ILE A 78 10.89 1.97 12.03
CA ILE A 78 9.51 2.01 12.53
C ILE A 78 8.63 1.02 11.77
N ALA A 79 8.77 0.95 10.44
CA ALA A 79 7.99 0.03 9.64
C ALA A 79 8.21 -1.45 10.05
N ARG A 80 9.42 -1.83 10.45
CA ARG A 80 9.73 -3.18 10.99
C ARG A 80 9.07 -3.49 12.34
N ASN A 81 8.53 -2.48 13.03
CA ASN A 81 8.13 -2.58 14.43
C ASN A 81 6.69 -2.13 14.69
N LEU A 82 5.82 -2.38 13.71
CA LEU A 82 4.38 -2.13 13.78
C LEU A 82 3.59 -3.42 13.56
N PRO A 83 3.77 -4.47 14.41
CA PRO A 83 3.18 -5.78 14.18
C PRO A 83 1.64 -5.79 14.27
N ARG A 84 1.04 -4.76 14.88
CA ARG A 84 -0.40 -4.64 15.09
C ARG A 84 -1.08 -3.61 14.19
N LEU A 85 -0.33 -2.88 13.36
CA LEU A 85 -0.91 -1.88 12.47
C LEU A 85 -1.85 -2.59 11.51
N SER A 86 -3.12 -2.21 11.58
CA SER A 86 -4.22 -2.82 10.84
C SER A 86 -4.85 -1.84 9.85
N VAL A 87 -4.84 -0.55 10.18
CA VAL A 87 -5.44 0.49 9.35
C VAL A 87 -4.39 1.57 9.10
N LEU A 88 -4.14 1.86 7.83
CA LEU A 88 -3.34 2.98 7.37
C LEU A 88 -4.19 3.87 6.47
N ARG A 89 -4.44 5.11 6.88
CA ARG A 89 -5.10 6.11 6.03
C ARG A 89 -4.21 7.32 5.85
N ILE A 90 -4.06 7.73 4.61
CA ILE A 90 -3.28 8.89 4.21
C ILE A 90 -4.14 9.73 3.27
N PHE A 91 -4.29 11.01 3.54
CA PHE A 91 -5.08 11.90 2.69
C PHE A 91 -4.46 13.29 2.60
N ASP A 92 -4.57 13.97 1.47
CA ASP A 92 -4.13 15.37 1.31
C ASP A 92 -2.64 15.58 1.71
N CYS A 93 -1.75 14.70 1.25
CA CYS A 93 -0.30 14.75 1.50
C CYS A 93 0.45 14.95 0.17
N GLU A 94 0.57 16.21 -0.26
CA GLU A 94 1.04 16.58 -1.60
C GLU A 94 2.44 16.04 -1.92
N GLU A 95 3.42 16.25 -1.04
CA GLU A 95 4.83 15.85 -1.24
C GLU A 95 5.15 14.39 -0.87
N LEU A 96 4.14 13.56 -0.57
CA LEU A 96 4.37 12.17 -0.19
C LEU A 96 4.92 11.38 -1.38
N GLU A 97 6.19 10.99 -1.33
CA GLU A 97 6.83 10.26 -2.42
C GLU A 97 6.65 8.75 -2.29
N GLN A 98 6.77 8.25 -1.05
CA GLN A 98 6.74 6.82 -0.71
C GLN A 98 6.21 6.65 0.73
N ASN A 99 5.56 5.53 1.00
CA ASN A 99 5.11 5.23 2.36
C ASN A 99 6.28 4.98 3.32
N ILE A 100 7.41 4.48 2.82
CA ILE A 100 8.58 4.11 3.63
C ILE A 100 9.82 4.76 2.99
N GLU A 101 10.67 5.39 3.81
CA GLU A 101 11.96 5.91 3.37
C GLU A 101 12.89 4.78 2.90
N ASN A 102 13.69 5.03 1.86
CA ASN A 102 14.69 4.08 1.37
C ASN A 102 15.72 3.73 2.44
N ASP A 103 16.00 2.43 2.62
CA ASP A 103 17.02 1.94 3.55
C ASP A 103 18.42 2.21 2.99
N GLN A 104 18.98 3.39 3.30
CA GLN A 104 20.35 3.78 2.91
C GLN A 104 21.43 3.12 3.78
N THR A 105 21.06 2.27 4.75
CA THR A 105 22.03 1.65 5.67
C THR A 105 22.55 0.33 5.10
N SER A 106 23.72 0.39 4.46
CA SER A 106 24.49 -0.72 3.90
C SER A 106 25.13 -1.64 4.96
N SER A 107 24.46 -1.87 6.09
CA SER A 107 25.03 -2.61 7.22
C SER A 107 24.01 -3.54 7.88
N GLN A 108 24.21 -4.85 7.65
CA GLN A 108 23.81 -6.02 8.47
C GLN A 108 22.33 -6.20 8.89
N HIS A 109 21.43 -5.23 8.68
CA HIS A 109 20.01 -5.29 9.04
C HIS A 109 19.09 -5.75 7.90
N HIS A 110 19.64 -6.14 6.74
CA HIS A 110 18.91 -6.73 5.61
C HIS A 110 18.23 -8.08 5.92
N LEU A 111 18.34 -8.60 7.15
CA LEU A 111 17.84 -9.92 7.52
C LEU A 111 16.34 -9.97 7.84
N HIS A 112 15.70 -8.83 8.10
CA HIS A 112 14.24 -8.79 8.34
C HIS A 112 13.53 -7.97 7.26
N PRO A 113 12.70 -8.62 6.43
CA PRO A 113 11.80 -7.93 5.52
C PRO A 113 10.93 -6.93 6.29
N ILE A 114 10.73 -5.75 5.73
CA ILE A 114 9.72 -4.84 6.26
C ILE A 114 8.35 -5.43 5.89
N CYS A 115 7.48 -5.64 6.88
CA CYS A 115 6.15 -6.18 6.67
C CYS A 115 5.14 -5.60 7.66
N PHE A 116 3.87 -5.57 7.25
CA PHE A 116 2.75 -5.17 8.12
C PHE A 116 1.80 -6.36 8.30
N PRO A 117 2.13 -7.34 9.15
CA PRO A 117 1.45 -8.64 9.22
C PRO A 117 0.00 -8.56 9.70
N SER A 118 -0.43 -7.41 10.23
CA SER A 118 -1.80 -7.16 10.68
C SER A 118 -2.58 -6.21 9.79
N LEU A 119 -1.95 -5.68 8.73
CA LEU A 119 -2.55 -4.68 7.85
C LEU A 119 -3.78 -5.26 7.15
N ALA A 120 -4.91 -4.63 7.38
CA ALA A 120 -6.22 -5.00 6.86
C ALA A 120 -6.77 -3.93 5.92
N GLU A 121 -6.43 -2.65 6.13
CA GLU A 121 -6.91 -1.55 5.32
C GLU A 121 -5.78 -0.59 4.98
N VAL A 122 -5.69 -0.25 3.68
CA VAL A 122 -4.90 0.87 3.20
C VAL A 122 -5.79 1.76 2.35
N SER A 123 -5.88 3.03 2.76
CA SER A 123 -6.61 4.07 2.02
C SER A 123 -5.69 5.26 1.79
N ILE A 124 -5.42 5.58 0.53
CA ILE A 124 -4.63 6.76 0.15
C ILE A 124 -5.47 7.63 -0.79
N ARG A 125 -5.66 8.90 -0.41
CA ARG A 125 -6.43 9.87 -1.19
C ARG A 125 -5.65 11.16 -1.42
N ASP A 126 -5.77 11.80 -2.58
CA ASP A 126 -5.26 13.17 -2.80
C ASP A 126 -3.75 13.31 -2.43
N CYS A 127 -2.94 12.33 -2.82
CA CYS A 127 -1.49 12.28 -2.56
C CYS A 127 -0.71 12.27 -3.88
N GLU A 128 -0.48 13.45 -4.45
CA GLU A 128 -0.11 13.58 -5.87
C GLU A 128 1.29 13.06 -6.23
N ASN A 129 2.23 13.01 -5.28
CA ASN A 129 3.62 12.61 -5.53
C ASN A 129 3.93 11.12 -5.29
N LEU A 130 2.96 10.33 -4.81
CA LEU A 130 3.22 8.93 -4.44
C LEU A 130 3.40 8.08 -5.70
N LYS A 131 4.57 7.43 -5.84
CA LYS A 131 4.92 6.67 -7.06
C LYS A 131 4.44 5.22 -7.05
N TYR A 132 4.45 4.59 -5.89
CA TYR A 132 3.95 3.23 -5.70
C TYR A 132 3.39 3.03 -4.29
N LEU A 133 2.51 2.04 -4.11
CA LEU A 133 1.92 1.74 -2.81
C LEU A 133 2.89 0.96 -1.92
N PHE A 134 3.31 -0.22 -2.38
CA PHE A 134 4.26 -1.08 -1.67
C PHE A 134 5.24 -1.76 -2.62
N PRO A 135 6.43 -2.13 -2.14
CA PRO A 135 7.25 -3.12 -2.82
C PRO A 135 6.51 -4.46 -2.95
N VAL A 136 6.66 -5.17 -4.06
CA VAL A 136 6.05 -6.49 -4.33
C VAL A 136 6.47 -7.53 -3.30
N THR A 137 7.61 -7.34 -2.64
CA THR A 137 8.07 -8.17 -1.51
C THR A 137 7.06 -8.20 -0.36
N PHE A 138 6.25 -7.15 -0.18
CA PHE A 138 5.16 -7.16 0.81
C PHE A 138 4.10 -8.19 0.47
N ALA A 139 3.83 -8.40 -0.82
CA ALA A 139 2.84 -9.38 -1.27
C ALA A 139 3.31 -10.84 -1.08
N HIS A 140 4.62 -11.09 -0.89
CA HIS A 140 5.21 -12.40 -0.59
C HIS A 140 5.05 -12.83 0.89
N GLY A 141 3.92 -12.49 1.52
CA GLY A 141 3.59 -12.90 2.90
C GLY A 141 3.51 -11.76 3.93
N GLY A 142 3.84 -10.53 3.55
CA GLY A 142 3.80 -9.35 4.43
C GLY A 142 2.43 -8.70 4.61
N ILE A 143 1.43 -9.03 3.77
CA ILE A 143 0.08 -8.40 3.77
C ILE A 143 -1.08 -9.42 3.62
N LEU A 144 -0.95 -10.64 4.16
CA LEU A 144 -1.96 -11.71 3.99
C LEU A 144 -3.34 -11.42 4.63
N LYS A 145 -3.43 -10.43 5.51
CA LYS A 145 -4.68 -9.99 6.16
C LYS A 145 -5.33 -8.79 5.47
N LEU A 146 -4.75 -8.30 4.38
CA LEU A 146 -5.22 -7.12 3.68
C LEU A 146 -6.61 -7.39 3.09
N LYS A 147 -7.59 -6.59 3.51
CA LYS A 147 -8.99 -6.65 3.09
C LYS A 147 -9.35 -5.55 2.11
N THR A 148 -8.76 -4.37 2.28
CA THR A 148 -9.12 -3.19 1.51
C THR A 148 -7.88 -2.47 1.00
N ILE A 149 -7.85 -2.24 -0.31
CA ILE A 149 -6.98 -1.26 -0.97
C ILE A 149 -7.89 -0.22 -1.61
N SER A 150 -7.77 1.03 -1.19
CA SER A 150 -8.49 2.16 -1.77
C SER A 150 -7.50 3.27 -2.14
N LEU A 151 -7.32 3.51 -3.43
CA LEU A 151 -6.46 4.56 -3.97
C LEU A 151 -7.31 5.50 -4.81
N GLU A 152 -7.34 6.77 -4.43
CA GLU A 152 -8.20 7.78 -5.05
C GLU A 152 -7.39 9.07 -5.29
N LYS A 153 -7.37 9.59 -6.52
CA LYS A 153 -6.68 10.85 -6.85
C LYS A 153 -5.20 10.87 -6.46
N VAL A 154 -4.48 9.80 -6.79
CA VAL A 154 -3.03 9.65 -6.56
C VAL A 154 -2.32 9.77 -7.91
N SER A 155 -2.12 11.01 -8.37
CA SER A 155 -1.84 11.28 -9.79
C SER A 155 -0.53 10.72 -10.32
N LYS A 156 0.57 10.68 -9.55
CA LYS A 156 1.87 10.13 -10.01
C LYS A 156 2.06 8.65 -9.68
N LEU A 157 1.02 7.97 -9.21
CA LEU A 157 1.10 6.54 -8.94
C LEU A 157 1.27 5.80 -10.26
N GLU A 158 2.41 5.13 -10.46
CA GLU A 158 2.73 4.37 -11.66
C GLU A 158 2.42 2.88 -11.47
N GLN A 159 2.63 2.37 -10.24
CA GLN A 159 2.45 0.96 -9.89
C GLN A 159 1.77 0.81 -8.53
N VAL A 160 0.85 -0.15 -8.36
CA VAL A 160 0.37 -0.47 -7.01
C VAL A 160 1.46 -1.23 -6.26
N PHE A 161 1.93 -2.36 -6.81
CA PHE A 161 3.05 -3.11 -6.28
C PHE A 161 4.30 -2.93 -7.15
N GLU A 162 5.34 -2.28 -6.61
CA GLU A 162 6.61 -2.04 -7.31
C GLU A 162 7.58 -3.20 -7.09
N GLY A 163 8.23 -3.71 -8.13
CA GLY A 163 9.27 -4.73 -7.95
C GLY A 163 10.13 -4.91 -9.18
N ASP A 164 11.39 -5.29 -8.96
CA ASP A 164 12.37 -5.44 -10.02
C ASP A 164 12.14 -6.74 -10.82
N GLU A 165 11.85 -6.56 -12.11
CA GLU A 165 11.68 -7.61 -13.11
C GLU A 165 13.01 -8.34 -13.42
N ALA A 166 14.17 -7.74 -13.10
CA ALA A 166 15.49 -8.26 -13.48
C ALA A 166 15.91 -9.54 -12.74
N ASN A 167 15.33 -9.84 -11.57
CA ASN A 167 15.64 -11.04 -10.78
C ASN A 167 14.62 -12.18 -10.96
N VAL A 168 13.70 -12.06 -11.92
CA VAL A 168 12.72 -13.09 -12.22
C VAL A 168 13.16 -13.84 -13.47
N SER A 169 13.33 -15.16 -13.36
CA SER A 169 13.47 -16.02 -14.53
C SER A 169 12.29 -15.77 -15.46
N LYS A 170 12.55 -15.39 -16.70
CA LYS A 170 11.53 -14.97 -17.67
C LYS A 170 10.48 -16.05 -17.99
N ASP A 171 10.71 -17.27 -17.53
CA ASP A 171 9.94 -18.46 -17.92
C ASP A 171 8.92 -18.92 -16.87
N GLU A 172 8.82 -18.30 -15.68
CA GLU A 172 7.88 -18.72 -14.63
C GLU A 172 6.97 -17.57 -14.13
N GLU A 173 5.66 -17.71 -14.34
CA GLU A 173 4.63 -16.85 -13.74
C GLU A 173 4.63 -17.01 -12.22
N LYS A 174 4.78 -15.91 -11.49
CA LYS A 174 4.73 -15.88 -10.02
C LYS A 174 3.34 -15.55 -9.54
N VAL A 175 2.65 -16.57 -9.01
CA VAL A 175 1.31 -16.39 -8.45
C VAL A 175 1.39 -15.87 -7.02
N ILE A 176 0.72 -14.75 -6.77
CA ILE A 176 0.57 -14.13 -5.45
C ILE A 176 -0.90 -14.18 -5.07
N HIS A 177 -1.18 -14.68 -3.87
CA HIS A 177 -2.54 -14.71 -3.34
C HIS A 177 -2.76 -13.57 -2.35
N LEU A 178 -3.86 -12.84 -2.52
CA LEU A 178 -4.41 -11.92 -1.52
C LEU A 178 -5.71 -12.52 -0.98
N PRO A 179 -5.62 -13.53 -0.08
CA PRO A 179 -6.74 -14.40 0.27
C PRO A 179 -7.85 -13.69 1.05
N GLN A 180 -7.59 -12.53 1.63
CA GLN A 180 -8.56 -11.77 2.43
C GLN A 180 -9.01 -10.47 1.77
N LEU A 181 -8.50 -10.14 0.57
CA LEU A 181 -8.86 -8.89 -0.10
C LEU A 181 -10.32 -8.97 -0.54
N THR A 182 -11.18 -8.12 0.04
CA THR A 182 -12.62 -8.00 -0.25
C THR A 182 -12.90 -6.78 -1.12
N ASP A 183 -12.11 -5.72 -0.98
CA ASP A 183 -12.34 -4.44 -1.65
C ASP A 183 -11.07 -3.95 -2.36
N LEU A 184 -11.15 -3.77 -3.67
CA LEU A 184 -10.12 -3.10 -4.47
C LEU A 184 -10.73 -1.92 -5.21
N LYS A 185 -10.34 -0.70 -4.83
CA LYS A 185 -10.84 0.54 -5.40
C LYS A 185 -9.67 1.38 -5.91
N LEU A 186 -9.64 1.57 -7.21
CA LEU A 186 -8.65 2.38 -7.94
C LEU A 186 -9.44 3.46 -8.68
N SER A 187 -9.30 4.72 -8.29
CA SER A 187 -10.13 5.81 -8.81
C SER A 187 -9.32 7.06 -9.10
N GLU A 188 -9.49 7.62 -10.29
CA GLU A 188 -8.80 8.85 -10.71
C GLU A 188 -7.27 8.73 -10.58
N LEU A 189 -6.69 7.66 -11.16
CA LEU A 189 -5.26 7.38 -11.15
C LEU A 189 -4.68 7.51 -12.58
N PRO A 190 -4.51 8.75 -13.09
CA PRO A 190 -4.23 8.99 -14.50
C PRO A 190 -2.91 8.37 -14.99
N ASN A 191 -1.89 8.25 -14.14
CA ASN A 191 -0.59 7.66 -14.51
C ASN A 191 -0.40 6.21 -14.06
N LEU A 192 -1.43 5.55 -13.51
CA LEU A 192 -1.32 4.16 -13.11
C LEU A 192 -1.14 3.28 -14.34
N MET A 193 0.04 2.66 -14.48
CA MET A 193 0.39 1.81 -15.61
C MET A 193 0.11 0.34 -15.31
N ILE A 194 0.47 -0.14 -14.12
CA ILE A 194 0.34 -1.56 -13.76
C ILE A 194 -0.08 -1.73 -12.29
N PHE A 195 -0.91 -2.73 -12.01
CA PHE A 195 -1.22 -3.14 -10.64
C PHE A 195 -0.08 -3.97 -10.03
N SER A 196 0.47 -4.89 -10.83
CA SER A 196 1.56 -5.78 -10.43
C SER A 196 2.66 -5.83 -11.49
N PRO A 197 3.93 -6.09 -11.11
CA PRO A 197 5.03 -6.19 -12.07
C PRO A 197 4.78 -7.28 -13.12
N VAL A 198 5.47 -7.19 -14.26
CA VAL A 198 5.36 -8.22 -15.32
C VAL A 198 5.74 -9.60 -14.75
N SER A 199 5.06 -10.65 -15.24
CA SER A 199 5.18 -12.04 -14.78
C SER A 199 4.64 -12.32 -13.37
N TYR A 200 4.06 -11.33 -12.67
CA TYR A 200 3.29 -11.57 -11.46
C TYR A 200 1.80 -11.70 -11.76
N HIS A 201 1.18 -12.70 -11.16
CA HIS A 201 -0.24 -12.96 -11.23
C HIS A 201 -0.85 -12.85 -9.84
N PHE A 202 -1.63 -11.80 -9.61
CA PHE A 202 -2.34 -11.63 -8.35
C PHE A 202 -3.71 -12.31 -8.42
N VAL A 203 -4.00 -13.15 -7.43
CA VAL A 203 -5.27 -13.88 -7.27
C VAL A 203 -5.91 -13.48 -5.95
N SER A 204 -7.12 -12.93 -6.04
CA SER A 204 -7.92 -12.49 -4.90
C SER A 204 -9.21 -13.31 -4.85
N PRO A 205 -9.21 -14.48 -4.16
CA PRO A 205 -10.35 -15.40 -4.16
C PRO A 205 -11.55 -14.91 -3.32
N SER A 206 -11.35 -13.90 -2.48
CA SER A 206 -12.37 -13.35 -1.58
C SER A 206 -12.82 -11.94 -1.98
N LEU A 207 -12.49 -11.49 -3.20
CA LEU A 207 -12.83 -10.13 -3.63
C LEU A 207 -14.35 -10.02 -3.85
N GLU A 208 -14.96 -9.00 -3.26
CA GLU A 208 -16.40 -8.74 -3.30
C GLU A 208 -16.74 -7.45 -4.06
N ASP A 209 -15.88 -6.43 -4.04
CA ASP A 209 -16.08 -5.16 -4.75
C ASP A 209 -14.78 -4.76 -5.49
N LEU A 210 -14.82 -4.77 -6.82
CA LEU A 210 -13.74 -4.28 -7.70
C LEU A 210 -14.22 -3.03 -8.42
N LYS A 211 -13.54 -1.92 -8.17
CA LYS A 211 -13.75 -0.67 -8.89
C LYS A 211 -12.44 -0.16 -9.45
N VAL A 212 -12.42 0.06 -10.76
CA VAL A 212 -11.34 0.74 -11.47
C VAL A 212 -12.02 1.84 -12.28
N GLY A 213 -11.71 3.11 -12.02
CA GLY A 213 -12.36 4.23 -12.69
C GLY A 213 -11.37 5.35 -12.94
N GLY A 214 -11.36 5.93 -14.14
CA GLY A 214 -10.44 7.04 -14.44
C GLY A 214 -8.96 6.64 -14.34
N CYS A 215 -8.63 5.43 -14.78
CA CYS A 215 -7.27 4.87 -14.83
C CYS A 215 -6.88 4.53 -16.29
N PRO A 216 -6.78 5.51 -17.20
CA PRO A 216 -6.72 5.28 -18.64
C PRO A 216 -5.45 4.54 -19.12
N ASN A 217 -4.36 4.61 -18.37
CA ASN A 217 -3.06 4.04 -18.75
C ASN A 217 -2.83 2.63 -18.19
N ILE A 218 -3.77 2.06 -17.43
CA ILE A 218 -3.56 0.76 -16.79
C ILE A 218 -3.57 -0.37 -17.82
N THR A 219 -2.49 -1.14 -17.87
CA THR A 219 -2.31 -2.28 -18.79
C THR A 219 -2.61 -3.62 -18.15
N THR A 220 -2.68 -3.67 -16.81
CA THR A 220 -3.07 -4.88 -16.08
C THR A 220 -4.49 -5.30 -16.46
N ARG A 221 -4.63 -6.55 -16.90
CA ARG A 221 -5.92 -7.15 -17.23
C ARG A 221 -6.54 -7.73 -15.96
N PHE A 222 -7.79 -7.35 -15.70
CA PHE A 222 -8.61 -7.93 -14.66
C PHE A 222 -9.56 -8.97 -15.24
N SER A 223 -9.73 -10.09 -14.55
CA SER A 223 -10.75 -11.08 -14.88
C SER A 223 -11.29 -11.78 -13.62
N VAL A 224 -12.48 -12.37 -13.73
CA VAL A 224 -13.11 -13.23 -12.73
C VAL A 224 -13.22 -14.62 -13.32
N ASP A 225 -12.71 -15.65 -12.63
CA ASP A 225 -12.82 -17.04 -13.07
C ASP A 225 -14.16 -17.70 -12.68
N SER A 226 -14.33 -18.96 -13.04
CA SER A 226 -15.53 -19.75 -12.69
C SER A 226 -15.68 -20.02 -11.19
N LYS A 227 -14.64 -19.77 -10.39
CA LYS A 227 -14.63 -19.89 -8.92
C LYS A 227 -14.84 -18.54 -8.24
N GLN A 228 -15.23 -17.49 -8.98
CA GLN A 228 -15.37 -16.12 -8.48
C GLN A 228 -14.07 -15.51 -7.93
N SER A 229 -12.92 -16.07 -8.30
CA SER A 229 -11.63 -15.47 -7.95
C SER A 229 -11.30 -14.35 -8.93
N VAL A 230 -10.83 -13.21 -8.41
CA VAL A 230 -10.37 -12.09 -9.24
C VAL A 230 -8.89 -12.22 -9.54
N HIS A 231 -8.54 -12.09 -10.81
CA HIS A 231 -7.19 -12.19 -11.34
C HIS A 231 -6.75 -10.82 -11.84
N ALA A 232 -5.56 -10.39 -11.44
CA ALA A 232 -4.87 -9.23 -12.03
C ALA A 232 -3.57 -9.73 -12.65
N LYS A 233 -3.45 -9.61 -13.98
CA LYS A 233 -2.27 -10.06 -14.74
C LYS A 233 -1.72 -8.94 -15.62
N THR A 234 -0.41 -8.73 -15.54
CA THR A 234 0.34 -7.87 -16.45
C THR A 234 1.20 -8.75 -17.36
N GLN A 235 0.98 -8.67 -18.67
CA GLN A 235 1.78 -9.39 -19.66
C GLN A 235 2.77 -8.41 -20.30
N ALA A 236 3.97 -8.89 -20.62
CA ALA A 236 4.89 -8.14 -21.49
C ALA A 236 4.24 -7.97 -22.86
N SER A 237 4.29 -6.76 -23.42
CA SER A 237 3.88 -6.51 -24.79
C SER A 237 4.69 -7.41 -25.71
N GLN A 238 4.07 -8.44 -26.29
CA GLN A 238 4.65 -9.13 -27.43
C GLN A 238 4.59 -8.14 -28.60
N SER A 239 5.76 -7.81 -29.14
CA SER A 239 5.91 -7.05 -30.37
C SER A 239 5.11 -7.71 -31.48
N ASP A 240 4.46 -6.88 -32.29
CA ASP A 240 3.70 -7.20 -33.51
C ASP A 240 4.21 -8.45 -34.25
N ASP A 241 3.57 -9.59 -34.03
CA ASP A 241 3.34 -10.58 -35.07
C ASP A 241 2.09 -11.40 -34.74
N GLU A 242 1.22 -11.53 -35.73
CA GLU A 242 -0.06 -12.20 -35.60
C GLU A 242 0.11 -13.65 -35.16
N THR A 243 -0.57 -14.03 -34.08
CA THR A 243 -1.36 -15.28 -34.05
C THR A 243 -2.28 -15.21 -32.84
N ILE A 244 -3.57 -15.12 -33.13
CA ILE A 244 -4.63 -15.52 -32.23
C ILE A 244 -4.34 -16.98 -31.88
N VAL A 245 -3.68 -17.22 -30.75
CA VAL A 245 -3.75 -18.52 -30.09
C VAL A 245 -4.80 -18.36 -28.99
N GLU A 246 -6.06 -18.54 -29.41
CA GLU A 246 -7.08 -19.05 -28.51
C GLU A 246 -6.59 -20.41 -27.98
N GLU A 247 -6.07 -20.43 -26.75
CA GLU A 247 -5.91 -21.65 -25.98
C GLU A 247 -5.97 -21.25 -24.50
N SER A 248 -7.07 -21.47 -23.77
CA SER A 248 -7.78 -22.72 -23.62
C SER A 248 -9.26 -22.49 -23.26
N ALA A 249 -10.11 -23.31 -23.87
CA ALA A 249 -11.51 -23.42 -23.58
C ALA A 249 -11.74 -24.02 -22.17
N ALA A 250 -11.91 -23.16 -21.15
CA ALA A 250 -12.64 -23.45 -19.90
C ALA A 250 -12.72 -22.23 -18.97
N ALA A 251 -13.53 -21.21 -19.27
CA ALA A 251 -14.04 -20.34 -18.18
C ALA A 251 -15.26 -19.53 -18.64
N GLN A 252 -16.39 -19.72 -17.95
CA GLN A 252 -17.54 -18.80 -17.95
C GLN A 252 -17.21 -17.50 -17.18
N GLY A 253 -15.98 -17.00 -17.31
CA GLY A 253 -15.45 -15.87 -16.55
C GLY A 253 -15.69 -14.53 -17.22
N THR A 254 -15.71 -13.45 -16.43
CA THR A 254 -15.77 -12.08 -16.96
C THR A 254 -14.35 -11.54 -17.11
N THR A 255 -14.01 -10.95 -18.25
CA THR A 255 -12.70 -10.29 -18.46
C THR A 255 -12.91 -8.87 -18.94
N TRP A 256 -12.18 -7.92 -18.37
CA TRP A 256 -12.25 -6.51 -18.78
C TRP A 256 -11.03 -6.12 -19.65
N PRO A 257 -11.23 -5.29 -20.67
CA PRO A 257 -10.10 -4.70 -21.42
C PRO A 257 -9.20 -3.85 -20.51
N ALA A 258 -7.90 -3.79 -20.85
CA ALA A 258 -6.97 -2.85 -20.23
C ALA A 258 -7.47 -1.40 -20.43
N GLY A 259 -7.23 -0.54 -19.44
CA GLY A 259 -7.64 0.88 -19.47
C GLY A 259 -9.14 1.14 -19.31
N SER A 260 -9.99 0.11 -19.24
CA SER A 260 -11.44 0.29 -19.12
C SER A 260 -11.88 0.55 -17.68
N ASP A 261 -12.96 1.32 -17.53
CA ASP A 261 -13.63 1.46 -16.24
C ASP A 261 -14.32 0.13 -15.88
N ILE A 262 -14.06 -0.35 -14.66
CA ILE A 262 -14.57 -1.58 -14.09
C ILE A 262 -15.43 -1.23 -12.89
N SER A 263 -16.64 -1.79 -12.85
CA SER A 263 -17.48 -1.83 -11.66
C SER A 263 -18.06 -3.23 -11.54
N TRP A 264 -17.48 -4.03 -10.66
CA TRP A 264 -17.88 -5.41 -10.41
C TRP A 264 -18.16 -5.63 -8.93
N ARG A 265 -19.21 -6.40 -8.64
CA ARG A 265 -19.52 -6.88 -7.29
C ARG A 265 -19.88 -8.35 -7.32
N ALA A 266 -19.39 -9.09 -6.33
CA ALA A 266 -19.84 -10.45 -6.06
C ALA A 266 -21.31 -10.41 -5.60
N PHE A 267 -22.09 -11.41 -6.03
CA PHE A 267 -23.50 -11.58 -5.67
C PHE A 267 -23.66 -12.54 -4.51
#